data_AF-A0A540KAN3-F1
#
_entry.id   AF-A0A540KAN3-F1
#
_cell.length_a   1.000
_cell.length_b   1.000
_cell.length_c   1.000
_cell.angle_alpha   90.00
_cell.angle_beta   90.00
_cell.angle_gamma   90.00
#
_symmetry.space_group_name_H-M   'P 1'
#
loop_
_entity.id
_entity.type
_entity.pdbx_description
1 polymer ?
#
loop_
_entity_poly.entity_id
_entity_poly.type
_entity_poly.pdbx_seq_one_letter_code
_entity_poly.pdbx_strand_id
1 'polypeptide(L)'
;MDRQSMTVGPAMDMPIMHDSDRYDFVRDIGSGNFGVARLMTDKQTKELVAVKYIERGSKIDENVKREIINHRSLRHPNIIRFKEVSLAVS
;
A
#
# COMPACT_ATOMS: atom_id res chain seq x y z
N MET A 1 27.24 27.36 -13.29
CA MET A 1 25.96 26.65 -13.51
C MET A 1 25.92 25.51 -12.53
N ASP A 2 25.51 25.85 -11.32
CA ASP A 2 25.49 24.99 -10.14
C ASP A 2 24.49 23.85 -10.34
N ARG A 3 24.98 22.62 -10.41
CA ARG A 3 24.15 21.43 -10.26
C ARG A 3 23.80 21.32 -8.78
N GLN A 4 22.64 21.87 -8.40
CA GLN A 4 22.07 21.60 -7.09
C GLN A 4 21.93 20.09 -6.91
N SER A 5 22.70 19.57 -5.95
CA SER A 5 22.55 18.23 -5.41
C SER A 5 21.13 18.06 -4.88
N MET A 6 20.35 17.19 -5.52
CA MET A 6 19.10 16.71 -4.94
C MET A 6 19.45 15.94 -3.66
N THR A 7 19.23 16.57 -2.52
CA THR A 7 19.31 15.92 -1.21
C THR A 7 18.16 14.93 -1.12
N VAL A 8 18.48 13.66 -1.36
CA VAL A 8 17.57 12.53 -1.18
C VAL A 8 17.35 12.38 0.32
N GLY A 9 16.17 12.79 0.80
CA GLY A 9 15.74 12.57 2.18
C GLY A 9 15.57 11.08 2.51
N PRO A 10 15.31 10.71 3.78
CA PRO A 10 15.27 9.33 4.25
C PRO A 10 13.98 8.64 3.78
N ALA A 11 13.88 8.36 2.48
CA ALA A 11 12.82 7.57 1.85
C ALA A 11 13.25 6.11 1.59
N MET A 12 14.43 5.72 2.07
CA MET A 12 15.13 4.49 1.68
C MET A 12 14.98 3.31 2.66
N ASP A 13 13.93 3.28 3.48
CA ASP A 13 13.65 2.13 4.35
C ASP A 13 12.25 1.50 4.13
N MET A 14 11.61 1.81 2.99
CA MET A 14 10.39 1.10 2.61
C MET A 14 10.74 -0.13 1.79
N PRO A 15 10.10 -1.29 2.07
CA PRO A 15 10.38 -2.53 1.38
C PRO A 15 10.32 -2.31 -0.11
N ILE A 16 11.44 -2.63 -0.77
CA ILE A 16 11.61 -2.61 -2.23
C ILE A 16 10.43 -3.38 -2.79
N MET A 17 9.66 -2.75 -3.68
CA MET A 17 8.43 -3.31 -4.23
C MET A 17 8.72 -4.65 -4.92
N HIS A 18 8.57 -5.77 -4.22
CA HIS A 18 8.73 -7.10 -4.82
C HIS A 18 7.44 -7.61 -5.48
N ASP A 19 6.33 -6.87 -5.34
CA ASP A 19 5.08 -7.04 -6.10
C ASP A 19 5.11 -6.29 -7.45
N SER A 20 6.29 -5.84 -7.88
CA SER A 20 6.48 -5.11 -9.15
C SER A 20 6.01 -5.89 -10.38
N ASP A 21 5.80 -7.20 -10.29
CA ASP A 21 5.29 -8.01 -11.40
C ASP A 21 3.77 -7.93 -11.59
N ARG A 22 3.02 -7.59 -10.54
CA ARG A 22 1.54 -7.51 -10.61
C ARG A 22 1.01 -6.09 -10.49
N TYR A 23 1.67 -5.21 -9.76
CA TYR A 23 1.18 -3.86 -9.51
C TYR A 23 2.19 -2.80 -9.96
N ASP A 24 1.73 -1.87 -10.80
CA ASP A 24 2.50 -0.68 -11.17
C ASP A 24 2.16 0.48 -10.23
N PHE A 25 3.18 1.10 -9.65
CA PHE A 25 3.01 2.32 -8.85
C PHE A 25 2.51 3.48 -9.71
N VAL A 26 1.52 4.22 -9.22
CA VAL A 26 1.03 5.44 -9.86
C VAL A 26 1.46 6.66 -9.05
N ARG A 27 1.01 6.76 -7.80
CA ARG A 27 1.33 7.86 -6.89
C ARG A 27 0.93 7.54 -5.45
N ASP A 28 1.50 8.26 -4.50
CA ASP A 28 1.00 8.24 -3.13
C ASP A 28 -0.33 9.01 -3.02
N ILE A 29 -1.24 8.51 -2.17
CA ILE A 29 -2.59 9.08 -1.99
C ILE A 29 -2.92 9.41 -0.53
N GLY A 30 -2.12 8.96 0.43
CA GLY A 30 -2.31 9.34 1.82
C GLY A 30 -1.27 8.74 2.74
N SER A 31 -1.09 9.34 3.91
CA SER A 31 -0.22 8.87 4.98
C SER A 31 -0.93 8.99 6.32
N GLY A 32 -0.75 8.02 7.21
CA GLY A 32 -1.32 8.05 8.55
C GLY A 32 -0.54 7.19 9.53
N ASN A 33 -1.09 7.02 10.73
CA ASN A 33 -0.43 6.34 11.85
C ASN A 33 0.06 4.90 11.53
N PHE A 34 -0.63 4.22 10.62
CA PHE A 34 -0.34 2.84 10.25
C PHE A 34 0.53 2.69 8.99
N GLY A 35 0.87 3.80 8.31
CA GLY A 35 1.67 3.78 7.09
C GLY A 35 1.08 4.63 5.96
N VAL A 36 1.57 4.37 4.74
CA VAL A 36 1.24 5.10 3.51
C VAL A 36 0.26 4.29 2.66
N ALA A 37 -0.73 4.97 2.09
CA ALA A 37 -1.60 4.46 1.05
C ALA A 37 -1.11 4.92 -0.31
N ARG A 38 -0.95 3.98 -1.24
CA ARG A 38 -0.49 4.22 -2.62
C ARG A 38 -1.57 3.83 -3.62
N LEU A 39 -1.74 4.63 -4.66
CA LEU A 39 -2.49 4.26 -5.85
C LEU A 39 -1.60 3.42 -6.75
N MET A 40 -2.11 2.26 -7.16
CA MET A 40 -1.43 1.34 -8.06
C MET A 40 -2.37 0.87 -9.17
N THR A 41 -1.80 0.36 -10.25
CA THR A 41 -2.54 -0.29 -11.34
C THR A 41 -2.27 -1.78 -11.30
N ASP A 42 -3.32 -2.61 -11.23
CA ASP A 42 -3.19 -4.05 -11.43
C ASP A 42 -2.85 -4.32 -12.91
N LYS A 43 -1.71 -4.94 -13.17
CA LYS A 43 -1.23 -5.22 -14.53
C LYS A 43 -2.13 -6.16 -15.29
N GLN A 44 -2.84 -7.05 -14.60
CA GLN A 44 -3.69 -8.07 -15.22
C GLN A 44 -5.07 -7.50 -15.52
N THR A 45 -5.71 -6.87 -14.54
CA THR A 45 -7.08 -6.37 -14.69
C THR A 45 -7.15 -4.95 -15.24
N LYS A 46 -6.03 -4.22 -15.23
CA LYS A 46 -5.92 -2.77 -15.54
C LYS A 46 -6.74 -1.88 -14.61
N GLU A 47 -7.21 -2.40 -13.48
CA GLU A 47 -7.95 -1.62 -12.48
C GLU A 47 -6.98 -0.82 -11.59
N LEU A 48 -7.43 0.36 -11.19
CA LEU A 48 -6.78 1.13 -10.13
C LEU A 48 -7.13 0.54 -8.77
N VAL A 49 -6.11 0.36 -7.93
CA VAL A 49 -6.24 -0.15 -6.56
C VAL A 49 -5.51 0.76 -5.57
N ALA A 50 -6.04 0.85 -4.36
CA ALA A 50 -5.36 1.50 -3.24
C ALA A 50 -4.67 0.44 -2.38
N VAL A 51 -3.35 0.56 -2.20
CA VAL A 51 -2.53 -0.35 -1.39
C VAL A 51 -2.10 0.38 -0.12
N LYS A 52 -2.56 -0.09 1.03
CA LYS A 52 -2.20 0.44 2.35
C LYS A 52 -1.11 -0.44 2.95
N TYR A 53 0.08 0.12 3.14
CA TYR A 53 1.18 -0.58 3.80
C TYR A 53 1.04 -0.46 5.31
N ILE A 54 1.27 -1.57 6.01
CA ILE A 54 1.33 -1.64 7.46
C ILE A 54 2.67 -2.27 7.83
N GLU A 55 3.45 -1.58 8.66
CA GLU A 55 4.71 -2.12 9.17
C GLU A 55 4.45 -3.42 9.93
N ARG A 56 5.32 -4.41 9.71
CA ARG A 56 5.25 -5.70 10.40
C ARG A 56 5.64 -5.54 11.88
N GLY A 57 5.18 -6.48 12.70
CA GLY A 57 5.51 -6.54 14.13
C GLY A 57 4.35 -6.07 14.99
N SER A 58 4.64 -5.29 16.03
CA SER A 58 3.67 -4.91 17.07
C SER A 58 2.49 -4.07 16.57
N LYS A 59 2.59 -3.46 15.37
CA LYS A 59 1.49 -2.72 14.74
C LYS A 59 0.42 -3.63 14.12
N ILE A 60 0.69 -4.93 13.94
CA ILE A 60 -0.30 -5.91 13.49
C ILE A 60 -1.02 -6.45 14.73
N ASP A 61 -2.00 -5.70 15.22
CA ASP A 61 -2.81 -6.05 16.39
C ASP A 61 -4.18 -6.65 16.01
N GLU A 62 -4.98 -7.01 17.01
CA GLU A 62 -6.33 -7.53 16.81
C GLU A 62 -7.28 -6.51 16.14
N ASN A 63 -6.98 -5.20 16.22
CA ASN A 63 -7.78 -4.20 15.54
C ASN A 63 -7.54 -4.24 14.03
N VAL A 64 -6.28 -4.37 13.59
CA VAL A 64 -5.94 -4.56 12.17
C VAL A 64 -6.59 -5.82 11.61
N LYS A 65 -6.50 -6.93 12.35
CA LYS A 65 -7.16 -8.19 11.96
C LYS A 65 -8.67 -8.05 11.83
N ARG A 66 -9.31 -7.39 12.80
CA ARG A 66 -10.76 -7.13 12.78
C ARG A 66 -11.16 -6.26 11.59
N GLU A 67 -10.40 -5.22 11.30
CA GLU A 67 -10.63 -4.33 10.15
C GLU A 67 -10.57 -5.12 8.83
N ILE A 68 -9.55 -5.97 8.64
CA ILE A 68 -9.41 -6.80 7.44
C ILE A 68 -10.60 -7.77 7.30
N ILE A 69 -10.96 -8.48 8.37
CA ILE A 69 -12.06 -9.46 8.34
C ILE A 69 -13.39 -8.77 8.04
N ASN A 70 -13.67 -7.65 8.72
CA ASN A 70 -14.89 -6.89 8.52
C ASN A 70 -14.95 -6.30 7.11
N HIS A 71 -13.85 -5.73 6.60
CA HIS A 71 -13.84 -5.15 5.27
C HIS A 71 -14.00 -6.21 4.17
N ARG A 72 -13.39 -7.40 4.35
CA ARG A 72 -13.51 -8.54 3.42
C ARG A 72 -14.94 -9.08 3.32
N SER A 73 -15.74 -8.96 4.38
CA SER A 73 -17.14 -9.43 4.36
C SER A 73 -18.09 -8.43 3.69
N LEU A 74 -17.70 -7.16 3.55
CA LEU A 74 -18.52 -6.13 2.90
C LEU A 74 -18.51 -6.30 1.37
N ARG A 75 -19.67 -6.67 0.81
CA ARG A 75 -19.89 -6.82 -0.63
C ARG A 75 -21.08 -5.98 -1.07
N HIS A 76 -20.82 -4.72 -1.41
CA HIS A 76 -21.85 -3.77 -1.82
C HIS A 76 -21.30 -2.79 -2.87
N PRO A 77 -22.06 -2.39 -3.90
CA PRO A 77 -21.57 -1.51 -4.96
C PRO A 77 -21.05 -0.15 -4.45
N ASN A 78 -21.61 0.36 -3.35
CA ASN A 78 -21.24 1.65 -2.77
C ASN A 78 -20.24 1.56 -1.60
N ILE A 79 -19.67 0.39 -1.36
CA ILE A 79 -18.62 0.21 -0.36
C ILE A 79 -17.35 -0.21 -1.09
N ILE A 80 -16.22 0.44 -0.78
CA ILE A 80 -14.94 0.07 -1.36
C ILE A 80 -14.67 -1.40 -1.09
N ARG A 81 -14.38 -2.17 -2.14
CA ARG A 81 -14.24 -3.62 -2.03
C ARG A 81 -12.81 -3.99 -1.63
N PHE A 82 -12.69 -4.80 -0.58
CA PHE A 82 -11.45 -5.49 -0.27
C PHE A 82 -11.03 -6.39 -1.44
N LYS A 83 -9.77 -6.29 -1.87
CA LYS A 83 -9.21 -7.10 -2.96
C LYS A 83 -8.44 -8.29 -2.38
N GLU A 84 -7.34 -8.02 -1.69
CA GLU A 84 -6.46 -9.04 -1.13
C GLU A 84 -5.55 -8.45 -0.04
N VAL A 85 -4.85 -9.33 0.67
CA VAL A 85 -3.75 -9.00 1.58
C VAL A 85 -2.54 -9.85 1.19
N SER A 86 -1.39 -9.21 1.02
CA SER A 86 -0.12 -9.87 0.71
C SER A 86 0.95 -9.49 1.74
N LEU A 87 1.92 -10.37 1.89
CA LEU A 87 3.11 -10.10 2.69
C LEU A 87 4.19 -9.56 1.74
N ALA A 88 4.47 -8.26 1.82
CA ALA A 88 5.57 -7.66 1.07
C ALA A 88 6.90 -8.21 1.62
N VAL A 89 7.61 -9.02 0.83
CA VAL A 89 8.94 -9.53 1.18
C VAL A 89 9.96 -8.44 0.86
N SER A 90 10.74 -8.04 1.86
CA SER A 90 11.88 -7.12 1.75
C SER A 90 13.13 -7.85 1.29
#